data_AF-A0A530BRC1-F1
#
_entry.id   AF-A0A530BRC1-F1
#
_cell.length_a   1.000
_cell.length_b   1.000
_cell.length_c   1.000
_cell.angle_alpha   90.00
_cell.angle_beta   90.00
_cell.angle_gamma   90.00
#
_symmetry.space_group_name_H-M   'P 1'
#
loop_
_entity.id
_entity.type
_entity.pdbx_description
1 polymer ?
#
loop_
_entity_poly.entity_id
_entity_poly.type
_entity_poly.pdbx_seq_one_letter_code
_entity_poly.pdbx_strand_id
1 'polypeptide(L)'
;VLNGSWDIGLLEKLNANECKDKPITMQTHGTQAQAELAVRSNRAQATVAGSVKLAYMAKQTGDLKVSDLVLSPVNSCIGVRKGDPLGQVMADAIQSMINDGTYEKIMAKWGLNDSGMLKKALLITEEHPADL
;
A
#
# COMPACT_ATOMS: atom_id res chain seq x y z
N VAL A 1 9.41 3.26 -9.69
CA VAL A 1 9.33 2.76 -8.30
C VAL A 1 10.05 3.73 -7.37
N LEU A 2 9.66 3.86 -6.10
CA LEU A 2 10.35 4.75 -5.16
C LEU A 2 11.67 4.14 -4.68
N ASN A 3 12.71 4.95 -4.58
CA ASN A 3 14.00 4.49 -4.06
C ASN A 3 13.88 3.99 -2.61
N GLY A 4 14.46 2.84 -2.31
CA GLY A 4 14.40 2.20 -0.98
C GLY A 4 13.03 1.65 -0.57
N SER A 5 12.04 1.64 -1.47
CA SER A 5 10.74 1.05 -1.17
C SER A 5 10.77 -0.48 -1.16
N TRP A 6 9.87 -1.07 -0.39
CA TRP A 6 9.63 -2.51 -0.37
C TRP A 6 9.27 -3.07 -1.76
N ASP A 7 8.62 -2.25 -2.60
CA ASP A 7 8.22 -2.62 -3.96
C ASP A 7 9.40 -3.05 -4.84
N ILE A 8 10.60 -2.48 -4.63
CA ILE A 8 11.82 -2.88 -5.37
C ILE A 8 12.14 -4.35 -5.08
N GLY A 9 12.21 -4.71 -3.80
CA GLY A 9 12.54 -6.09 -3.41
C GLY A 9 11.47 -7.09 -3.85
N LEU A 10 10.19 -6.69 -3.88
CA LEU A 10 9.13 -7.52 -4.45
C LEU A 10 9.35 -7.75 -5.96
N LEU A 11 9.58 -6.68 -6.73
CA LEU A 11 9.77 -6.79 -8.18
C LEU A 11 11.04 -7.57 -8.55
N GLU A 12 12.11 -7.48 -7.76
CA GLU A 12 13.31 -8.32 -7.92
C GLU A 12 12.98 -9.80 -7.75
N LYS A 13 12.21 -10.15 -6.70
CA LYS A 13 11.75 -11.53 -6.48
C LYS A 13 10.84 -12.02 -7.60
N LEU A 14 9.93 -11.18 -8.08
CA LEU A 14 9.05 -11.53 -9.20
C LEU A 14 9.84 -11.72 -10.50
N ASN A 15 10.82 -10.87 -10.80
CA ASN A 15 11.71 -11.06 -11.94
C ASN A 15 12.51 -12.37 -11.84
N ALA A 16 12.99 -12.71 -10.64
CA ALA A 16 13.76 -13.92 -10.41
C ALA A 16 12.90 -15.20 -10.50
N ASN A 17 11.61 -15.14 -10.21
CA ASN A 17 10.75 -16.33 -10.05
C ASN A 17 9.68 -16.46 -11.12
N GLU A 18 8.93 -15.39 -11.40
CA GLU A 18 7.71 -15.38 -12.22
C GLU A 18 7.95 -14.78 -13.62
N CYS A 19 8.69 -13.67 -13.71
CA CYS A 19 8.92 -12.94 -14.97
C CYS A 19 10.24 -13.33 -15.65
N LYS A 20 10.76 -14.54 -15.43
CA LYS A 20 12.09 -14.98 -15.88
C LYS A 20 12.30 -14.78 -17.38
N ASP A 21 11.29 -15.10 -18.19
CA ASP A 21 11.38 -15.04 -19.65
C ASP A 21 11.34 -13.60 -20.18
N LYS A 22 10.73 -12.67 -19.43
CA LYS A 22 10.57 -11.25 -19.78
C LYS A 22 10.63 -10.37 -18.52
N PRO A 23 11.83 -10.14 -17.97
CA PRO A 23 11.98 -9.41 -16.73
C PRO A 23 11.59 -7.93 -16.91
N ILE A 24 10.99 -7.38 -15.87
CA ILE A 24 10.63 -5.97 -15.79
C ILE A 24 11.91 -5.14 -15.59
N THR A 25 12.12 -4.13 -16.44
CA THR A 25 13.16 -3.12 -16.22
C THR A 25 12.64 -2.08 -15.23
N MET A 26 13.35 -1.92 -14.11
CA MET A 26 12.95 -0.98 -13.07
C MET A 26 13.64 0.38 -13.23
N GLN A 27 12.89 1.45 -12.98
CA GLN A 27 13.42 2.79 -12.76
C GLN A 27 13.09 3.23 -11.33
N THR A 28 14.08 3.78 -10.63
CA THR A 28 13.90 4.33 -9.29
C THR A 28 13.78 5.86 -9.35
N HIS A 29 12.92 6.41 -8.50
CA HIS A 29 12.68 7.85 -8.39
C HIS A 29 12.66 8.28 -6.93
N GLY A 30 13.00 9.55 -6.67
CA GLY A 30 13.02 10.09 -5.31
C GLY A 30 11.62 10.39 -4.76
N THR A 31 10.65 10.66 -5.64
CA THR A 31 9.26 10.94 -5.25
C THR A 31 8.25 10.24 -6.14
N GLN A 32 7.03 10.09 -5.63
CA GLN A 32 5.94 9.45 -6.36
C GLN A 32 5.53 10.28 -7.59
N ALA A 33 5.52 11.61 -7.46
CA ALA A 33 5.27 12.52 -8.58
C ALA A 33 6.30 12.38 -9.71
N GLN A 34 7.59 12.14 -9.38
CA GLN A 34 8.62 11.89 -10.40
C GLN A 34 8.38 10.57 -11.14
N ALA A 35 7.94 9.53 -10.44
CA ALA A 35 7.60 8.24 -11.04
C ALA A 35 6.37 8.34 -11.96
N GLU A 36 5.34 9.06 -11.54
CA GLU A 36 4.15 9.33 -12.35
C GLU A 36 4.49 10.18 -13.58
N LEU A 37 5.36 11.18 -13.44
CA LEU A 37 5.84 11.96 -14.58
C LEU A 37 6.60 11.09 -15.59
N ALA A 38 7.35 10.08 -15.14
CA ALA A 38 8.01 9.14 -16.04
C ALA A 38 6.99 8.34 -16.88
N VAL A 39 5.86 7.94 -16.27
CA VAL A 39 4.75 7.31 -17.00
C VAL A 39 4.11 8.29 -17.99
N ARG A 40 3.76 9.50 -17.55
CA ARG A 40 3.16 10.55 -18.40
C ARG A 40 4.02 10.94 -19.59
N SER A 41 5.34 10.92 -19.42
CA SER A 41 6.31 11.24 -20.47
C SER A 41 6.73 10.04 -21.32
N ASN A 42 6.03 8.90 -21.20
CA ASN A 42 6.33 7.65 -21.90
C ASN A 42 7.76 7.11 -21.66
N ARG A 43 8.42 7.54 -20.58
CA ARG A 43 9.72 7.02 -20.16
C ARG A 43 9.59 5.73 -19.35
N ALA A 44 8.41 5.44 -18.79
CA ALA A 44 8.07 4.19 -18.13
C ALA A 44 6.66 3.75 -18.54
N GLN A 45 6.41 2.43 -18.55
CA GLN A 45 5.09 1.89 -18.90
C GLN A 45 4.11 1.96 -17.72
N ALA A 46 4.61 1.85 -16.49
CA ALA A 46 3.81 1.88 -15.27
C ALA A 46 4.66 2.33 -14.07
N THR A 47 3.98 2.74 -13.00
CA THR A 47 4.58 2.88 -11.68
C THR A 47 3.82 2.00 -10.68
N VAL A 48 4.54 1.47 -9.71
CA VAL A 48 3.98 0.70 -8.59
C VAL A 48 3.97 1.56 -7.34
N ALA A 49 2.90 1.45 -6.57
CA ALA A 49 2.72 2.03 -5.23
C ALA A 49 1.46 1.39 -4.62
N GLY A 50 1.15 1.73 -3.36
CA GLY A 50 -0.09 1.29 -2.71
C GLY A 50 -1.35 1.70 -3.50
N SER A 51 -2.24 0.73 -3.73
CA SER A 51 -3.44 0.86 -4.57
C SER A 51 -4.32 2.05 -4.18
N VAL A 52 -4.53 2.29 -2.89
CA VAL A 52 -5.30 3.42 -2.36
C VAL A 52 -4.72 4.77 -2.80
N LYS A 53 -3.39 4.92 -2.77
CA LYS A 53 -2.72 6.15 -3.19
C LYS A 53 -2.84 6.35 -4.70
N LEU A 54 -2.62 5.28 -5.47
CA LEU A 54 -2.75 5.32 -6.93
C LEU A 54 -4.18 5.64 -7.36
N ALA A 55 -5.19 5.06 -6.71
CA ALA A 55 -6.60 5.31 -7.02
C ALA A 55 -6.99 6.76 -6.72
N TYR A 56 -6.56 7.30 -5.58
CA TYR A 56 -6.77 8.71 -5.27
C TYR A 56 -6.09 9.62 -6.30
N MET A 57 -4.82 9.36 -6.61
CA MET A 57 -4.04 10.16 -7.55
C MET A 57 -4.63 10.12 -8.97
N ALA A 58 -4.97 8.94 -9.48
CA ALA A 58 -5.64 8.77 -10.77
C ALA A 58 -6.98 9.53 -10.84
N LYS A 59 -7.77 9.52 -9.75
CA LYS A 59 -9.01 10.30 -9.66
C LYS A 59 -8.76 11.81 -9.69
N GLN A 60 -7.70 12.30 -9.05
CA GLN A 60 -7.38 13.73 -9.02
C GLN A 60 -6.88 14.24 -10.38
N THR A 61 -6.12 13.42 -11.11
CA THR A 61 -5.42 13.88 -12.32
C THR A 61 -6.17 13.55 -13.60
N GLY A 62 -6.96 12.47 -13.61
CA GLY A 62 -7.78 12.04 -14.76
C GLY A 62 -6.99 11.52 -15.96
N ASP A 63 -5.67 11.51 -15.91
CA ASP A 63 -4.75 11.18 -17.00
C ASP A 63 -4.02 9.84 -16.82
N LEU A 64 -4.22 9.19 -15.66
CA LEU A 64 -3.68 7.88 -15.32
C LEU A 64 -4.81 6.95 -14.90
N LYS A 65 -4.60 5.65 -15.10
CA LYS A 65 -5.51 4.58 -14.64
C LYS A 65 -4.75 3.61 -13.77
N VAL A 66 -5.42 3.10 -12.75
CA VAL A 66 -4.87 2.04 -11.88
C VAL A 66 -5.21 0.70 -12.52
N SER A 67 -4.23 -0.20 -12.57
CA SER A 67 -4.43 -1.58 -13.00
C SER A 67 -5.12 -2.38 -11.89
N ASP A 68 -5.95 -3.37 -12.27
CA ASP A 68 -6.53 -4.33 -11.33
C ASP A 68 -5.49 -5.33 -10.79
N LEU A 69 -4.26 -5.31 -11.33
CA LEU A 69 -3.16 -6.14 -10.86
C LEU A 69 -2.71 -5.73 -9.45
N VAL A 70 -3.01 -6.59 -8.47
CA VAL A 70 -2.48 -6.50 -7.11
C VAL A 70 -1.30 -7.46 -6.97
N LEU A 71 -0.10 -6.91 -6.77
CA LEU A 71 1.12 -7.72 -6.62
C LEU A 71 1.20 -8.38 -5.24
N SER A 72 0.75 -7.68 -4.20
CA SER A 72 0.69 -8.18 -2.83
C SER A 72 -0.26 -7.30 -2.02
N PRO A 73 -1.36 -7.86 -1.48
CA PRO A 73 -2.26 -7.12 -0.61
C PRO A 73 -1.63 -6.97 0.78
N VAL A 74 -1.53 -5.74 1.28
CA VAL A 74 -1.03 -5.47 2.64
C VAL A 74 -1.89 -4.44 3.33
N ASN A 75 -1.98 -4.54 4.66
CA ASN A 75 -2.61 -3.53 5.48
C ASN A 75 -1.69 -2.29 5.62
N SER A 76 -2.30 -1.11 5.68
CA SER A 76 -1.59 0.09 6.12
C SER A 76 -1.49 0.08 7.64
N CYS A 77 -0.26 0.15 8.16
CA CYS A 77 0.02 0.01 9.59
C CYS A 77 0.58 1.29 10.20
N ILE A 78 0.38 1.46 11.51
CA ILE A 78 1.04 2.48 12.32
C ILE A 78 2.23 1.83 13.02
N GLY A 79 3.44 2.30 12.73
CA GLY A 79 4.65 1.80 13.35
C GLY A 79 4.84 2.36 14.76
N VAL A 80 5.07 1.49 15.73
CA VAL A 80 5.45 1.84 17.11
C VAL A 80 6.74 1.12 17.49
N ARG A 81 7.42 1.56 18.56
CA ARG A 81 8.61 0.87 19.07
C ARG A 81 8.23 -0.52 19.59
N LYS A 82 9.15 -1.47 19.41
CA LYS A 82 8.99 -2.84 19.94
C LYS A 82 8.84 -2.82 21.46
N GLY A 83 7.85 -3.54 21.97
CA GLY A 83 7.54 -3.63 23.40
C GLY A 83 6.92 -2.35 24.02
N ASP A 84 6.65 -1.32 23.22
CA ASP A 84 6.04 -0.09 23.72
C ASP A 84 4.53 -0.32 23.96
N PRO A 85 4.00 -0.01 25.17
CA PRO A 85 2.57 -0.13 25.46
C PRO A 85 1.67 0.63 24.50
N LEU A 86 2.22 1.65 23.80
CA LEU A 86 1.50 2.38 22.77
C LEU A 86 0.93 1.47 21.67
N GLY A 87 1.57 0.34 21.37
CA GLY A 87 1.05 -0.61 20.37
C GLY A 87 -0.34 -1.11 20.72
N GLN A 88 -0.54 -1.57 21.96
CA GLN A 88 -1.85 -2.03 22.42
C GLN A 88 -2.86 -0.89 22.51
N VAL A 89 -2.45 0.27 23.03
CA VAL A 89 -3.33 1.45 23.14
C VAL A 89 -3.85 1.89 21.77
N MET A 90 -3.00 1.89 20.74
CA MET A 90 -3.40 2.22 19.37
C MET A 90 -4.34 1.17 18.77
N ALA A 91 -4.08 -0.11 19.00
CA ALA A 91 -4.95 -1.19 18.55
C ALA A 91 -6.35 -1.09 19.20
N ASP A 92 -6.41 -0.83 20.51
CA ASP A 92 -7.68 -0.67 21.24
C ASP A 92 -8.46 0.56 20.77
N ALA A 93 -7.76 1.67 20.50
CA ALA A 93 -8.39 2.88 19.95
C ALA A 93 -9.00 2.63 18.57
N ILE A 94 -8.27 1.94 17.67
CA ILE A 94 -8.80 1.54 16.36
C ILE A 94 -9.99 0.58 16.54
N GLN A 95 -9.92 -0.36 17.49
CA GLN A 95 -11.04 -1.27 17.77
C GLN A 95 -12.27 -0.52 18.25
N SER A 96 -12.13 0.50 19.10
CA SER A 96 -13.24 1.36 19.51
C SER A 96 -13.89 2.06 18.31
N MET A 97 -13.08 2.58 17.39
CA MET A 97 -13.59 3.22 16.16
C MET A 97 -14.27 2.23 15.21
N ILE A 98 -13.83 0.97 15.18
CA ILE A 98 -14.51 -0.09 14.44
C ILE A 98 -15.88 -0.37 15.07
N ASN A 99 -15.92 -0.50 16.41
CA ASN A 99 -17.14 -0.83 17.14
C ASN A 99 -18.21 0.27 17.07
N ASP A 100 -17.81 1.54 17.09
CA ASP A 100 -18.74 2.69 17.04
C ASP A 100 -19.08 3.16 15.60
N GLY A 101 -18.51 2.49 14.58
CA GLY A 101 -18.73 2.78 13.17
C GLY A 101 -17.99 4.01 12.65
N THR A 102 -17.16 4.67 13.46
CA THR A 102 -16.34 5.82 13.02
C THR A 102 -15.32 5.40 11.97
N TYR A 103 -14.71 4.21 12.12
CA TYR A 103 -13.77 3.67 11.14
C TYR A 103 -14.43 3.52 9.77
N GLU A 104 -15.62 2.89 9.71
CA GLU A 104 -16.37 2.72 8.47
C GLU A 104 -16.72 4.07 7.82
N LYS A 105 -17.19 5.05 8.60
CA LYS A 105 -17.49 6.41 8.10
C LYS A 105 -16.26 7.08 7.49
N ILE A 106 -15.09 6.93 8.10
CA ILE A 106 -13.83 7.47 7.57
C ILE A 106 -13.48 6.77 6.27
N MET A 107 -13.52 5.44 6.23
CA MET A 107 -13.23 4.67 5.02
C MET A 107 -14.17 5.07 3.87
N ALA A 108 -15.47 5.28 4.16
CA ALA A 108 -16.47 5.70 3.18
C ALA A 108 -16.22 7.09 2.64
N LYS A 109 -15.86 8.03 3.51
CA LYS A 109 -15.49 9.39 3.10
C LYS A 109 -14.36 9.39 2.07
N TRP A 110 -13.42 8.45 2.20
CA TRP A 110 -12.27 8.32 1.30
C TRP A 110 -12.46 7.30 0.17
N GLY A 111 -13.64 6.66 0.07
CA GLY A 111 -13.96 5.68 -0.98
C GLY A 111 -13.22 4.34 -0.84
N LEU A 112 -12.93 3.90 0.39
CA LEU A 112 -12.12 2.71 0.70
C LEU A 112 -12.94 1.51 1.21
N ASN A 113 -14.26 1.56 1.09
CA ASN A 113 -15.18 0.57 1.65
C ASN A 113 -14.95 -0.84 1.10
N ASP A 114 -14.51 -0.91 -0.16
CA ASP A 114 -14.24 -2.18 -0.85
C ASP A 114 -12.75 -2.53 -0.84
N SER A 115 -11.92 -1.78 -0.10
CA SER A 115 -10.45 -1.88 -0.10
C SER A 115 -9.89 -2.59 1.14
N GLY A 116 -10.53 -3.67 1.59
CA GLY A 116 -10.02 -4.49 2.70
C GLY A 116 -10.27 -3.86 4.08
N MET A 117 -11.52 -3.50 4.38
CA MET A 117 -11.89 -3.00 5.70
C MET A 117 -11.56 -4.00 6.81
N LEU A 118 -10.99 -3.50 7.90
CA LEU A 118 -10.78 -4.28 9.11
C LEU A 118 -12.11 -4.54 9.82
N LYS A 119 -12.35 -5.80 10.17
CA LYS A 119 -13.42 -6.19 11.11
C LYS A 119 -12.95 -6.17 12.57
N LYS A 120 -11.64 -6.25 12.79
CA LYS A 120 -10.98 -6.22 14.09
C LYS A 120 -9.65 -5.49 13.94
N ALA A 121 -9.29 -4.68 14.93
CA ALA A 121 -7.97 -4.08 14.98
C ALA A 121 -6.90 -5.17 15.13
N LEU A 122 -5.74 -4.92 14.53
CA LEU A 122 -4.60 -5.83 14.54
C LEU A 122 -3.45 -5.18 15.31
N LEU A 123 -2.84 -5.95 16.22
CA LEU A 123 -1.54 -5.64 16.78
C LEU A 123 -0.56 -6.69 16.27
N ILE A 124 0.34 -6.28 15.39
CA ILE A 124 1.33 -7.16 14.78
C ILE A 124 2.62 -7.05 15.58
N THR A 125 3.07 -8.16 16.14
CA THR A 125 4.36 -8.27 16.84
C THR A 125 5.16 -9.45 16.28
N GLU A 126 6.41 -9.63 16.71
CA GLU A 126 7.18 -10.82 16.31
C GLU A 126 6.56 -12.11 16.87
N GLU A 127 5.96 -12.03 18.05
CA GLU A 127 5.28 -13.15 18.72
C GLU A 127 3.88 -13.41 18.13
N HIS A 128 3.27 -12.37 17.53
CA HIS A 128 1.98 -12.43 16.86
C HIS A 128 2.09 -11.81 15.46
N PRO A 129 2.79 -12.47 14.52
CA PRO A 129 2.85 -11.99 13.15
C PRO A 129 1.45 -12.04 12.56
N ALA A 130 1.08 -11.05 11.75
CA ALA A 130 -0.09 -11.18 10.91
C ALA A 130 0.22 -12.15 9.77
N ASP A 131 -0.78 -12.94 9.38
CA ASP A 131 -0.81 -13.61 8.09
C ASP A 131 -0.91 -12.52 7.00
N LEU A 132 0.23 -11.96 6.62
CA LEU A 132 0.38 -10.96 5.54
C LEU A 132 0.72 -11.66 4.23
#